data_AF-A0A6B1GPZ1-F1
#
_entry.id   AF-A0A6B1GPZ1-F1
#
_cell.length_a   1.000
_cell.length_b   1.000
_cell.length_c   1.000
_cell.angle_alpha   90.00
_cell.angle_beta   90.00
_cell.angle_gamma   90.00
#
_symmetry.space_group_name_H-M   'P 1'
#
loop_
_entity.id
_entity.type
_entity.pdbx_description
1 polymer ?
#
loop_
_entity_poly.entity_id
_entity_poly.type
_entity_poly.pdbx_seq_one_letter_code
_entity_poly.pdbx_strand_id
1 'polypeptide(L)'
;MTQIGDLLSGLRSQFPDSLISGQGWERLIDQVGEIPFDEKLTCGFEMPLGDPDPVSDFSIVVAPGPTAQFFIHLGEQDEASSTETWLSRHLVERTGSDDWIDWILLAYDIIDTLPSERTVPAVHLNPGPSQRPEQSKSTLAILENSLSRIAGRSDDNFECQALSIAYAALPVAAAVVFVGVTSRYTTPSVRLVIAGIPMPSLKAYLECLNWMGSTEFLVEFLSSMKDVSDRYLLSIDLTDSGALPRLGLEMYPADLPRVDHRYLLTAWLNTTRGDWNRFVNHTVGLGLCLPAKGTGILSWPRSNKIFTNNRVYRLYMGINHVKFVVSGESIHAKAYAGLNFAPIEPY
;
A
#
# COMPACT_ATOMS: atom_id res chain seq x y z
N MET A 1 -6.18 3.19 25.67
CA MET A 1 -5.91 3.13 24.23
C MET A 1 -7.14 2.57 23.57
N THR A 2 -7.98 3.46 23.05
CA THR A 2 -9.24 3.13 22.39
C THR A 2 -9.21 3.53 20.92
N GLN A 3 -8.34 4.46 20.55
CA GLN A 3 -8.19 4.96 19.18
C GLN A 3 -6.73 4.89 18.72
N ILE A 4 -6.52 4.97 17.40
CA ILE A 4 -5.19 5.03 16.79
C ILE A 4 -4.45 6.30 17.25
N GLY A 5 -5.13 7.42 17.47
CA GLY A 5 -4.52 8.64 17.98
C GLY A 5 -3.82 8.45 19.33
N ASP A 6 -4.42 7.69 20.25
CA ASP A 6 -3.81 7.33 21.54
C ASP A 6 -2.51 6.52 21.34
N LEU A 7 -2.58 5.52 20.46
CA LEU A 7 -1.45 4.66 20.13
C LEU A 7 -0.30 5.47 19.56
N LEU A 8 -0.56 6.23 18.49
CA LEU A 8 0.45 7.02 17.82
C LEU A 8 1.07 8.03 18.80
N SER A 9 0.25 8.73 19.58
CA SER A 9 0.75 9.67 20.59
C SER A 9 1.70 9.02 21.59
N GLY A 10 1.39 7.80 22.06
CA GLY A 10 2.28 7.02 22.93
C GLY A 10 3.55 6.51 22.24
N LEU A 11 3.53 6.38 20.92
CA LEU A 11 4.68 5.98 20.11
C LEU A 11 5.49 7.16 19.57
N ARG A 12 5.05 8.41 19.71
CA ARG A 12 5.64 9.58 19.05
C ARG A 12 7.16 9.67 19.18
N SER A 13 7.70 9.44 20.38
CA SER A 13 9.15 9.50 20.63
C SER A 13 9.96 8.37 20.00
N GLN A 14 9.29 7.38 19.40
CA GLN A 14 9.90 6.24 18.70
C GLN A 14 9.94 6.45 17.19
N PHE A 15 9.21 7.43 16.67
CA PHE A 15 9.30 7.83 15.27
C PHE A 15 10.50 8.77 15.12
N PRO A 16 11.43 8.47 14.21
CA PRO A 16 12.54 9.38 13.93
C PRO A 16 12.00 10.71 13.40
N ASP A 17 12.44 11.83 13.98
CA ASP A 17 11.96 13.17 13.61
C ASP A 17 12.16 13.52 12.13
N SER A 18 13.17 12.94 11.50
CA SER A 18 13.43 13.09 10.06
C SER A 18 12.32 12.48 9.20
N LEU A 19 11.56 11.52 9.72
CA LEU A 19 10.56 10.79 8.96
C LEU A 19 9.17 11.40 9.15
N ILE A 20 8.73 11.55 10.40
CA ILE A 20 7.41 12.11 10.73
C ILE A 20 7.56 12.98 11.99
N SER A 21 7.31 14.28 11.88
CA SER A 21 7.37 15.20 13.02
C SER A 21 6.60 16.51 12.76
N GLY A 22 6.57 17.40 13.76
CA GLY A 22 5.95 18.72 13.66
C GLY A 22 4.51 18.69 13.11
N GLN A 23 4.23 19.55 12.13
CA GLN A 23 2.93 19.62 11.46
C GLN A 23 2.56 18.35 10.70
N GLY A 24 3.54 17.58 10.20
CA GLY A 24 3.28 16.29 9.57
C GLY A 24 2.66 15.29 10.54
N TRP A 25 3.13 15.31 11.80
CA TRP A 25 2.56 14.50 12.86
C TRP A 25 1.15 14.94 13.24
N GLU A 26 0.93 16.24 13.40
CA GLU A 26 -0.38 16.81 13.75
C GLU A 26 -1.43 16.46 12.69
N ARG A 27 -1.12 16.69 11.41
CA ARG A 27 -2.00 16.33 10.28
C ARG A 27 -2.31 14.83 10.25
N LEU A 28 -1.33 13.98 10.53
CA LEU A 28 -1.55 12.54 10.63
C LEU A 28 -2.58 12.22 11.71
N ILE A 29 -2.40 12.75 12.93
CA ILE A 29 -3.34 12.52 14.04
C ILE A 29 -4.72 13.08 13.72
N ASP A 30 -4.83 14.27 13.13
CA ASP A 30 -6.11 14.88 12.81
C ASP A 30 -6.92 14.04 11.80
N GLN A 31 -6.24 13.41 10.83
CA GLN A 31 -6.92 12.66 9.77
C GLN A 31 -7.29 11.23 10.16
N VAL A 32 -6.48 10.55 10.98
CA VAL A 32 -6.68 9.12 11.29
C VAL A 32 -6.78 8.79 12.77
N GLY A 33 -6.65 9.81 13.63
CA GLY A 33 -6.60 9.65 15.08
C GLY A 33 -7.88 9.09 15.68
N GLU A 34 -9.04 9.36 15.08
CA GLU A 34 -10.35 8.91 15.56
C GLU A 34 -10.64 7.44 15.27
N ILE A 35 -9.91 6.82 14.34
CA ILE A 35 -10.10 5.42 13.95
C ILE A 35 -9.91 4.54 15.21
N PRO A 36 -10.86 3.66 15.55
CA PRO A 36 -10.70 2.79 16.71
C PRO A 36 -9.49 1.87 16.58
N PHE A 37 -8.82 1.69 17.70
CA PHE A 37 -7.76 0.70 17.83
C PHE A 37 -8.35 -0.70 17.88
N ASP A 38 -7.75 -1.63 17.13
CA ASP A 38 -8.09 -3.06 17.12
C ASP A 38 -6.81 -3.88 17.40
N GLU A 39 -6.93 -5.00 18.10
CA GLU A 39 -5.79 -5.88 18.36
C GLU A 39 -5.25 -6.59 17.11
N LYS A 40 -6.04 -6.63 16.02
CA LYS A 40 -5.65 -7.11 14.70
C LYS A 40 -5.22 -5.97 13.77
N LEU A 41 -5.07 -4.76 14.30
CA LEU A 41 -4.69 -3.59 13.52
C LEU A 41 -3.38 -3.85 12.77
N THR A 42 -3.43 -3.64 11.46
CA THR A 42 -2.25 -3.49 10.62
C THR A 42 -2.37 -2.16 9.92
N CYS A 43 -1.40 -1.27 10.13
CA CYS A 43 -1.34 0.02 9.47
C CYS A 43 0.07 0.32 8.99
N GLY A 44 0.18 1.30 8.09
CA GLY A 44 1.44 1.68 7.48
C GLY A 44 1.57 3.18 7.26
N PHE A 45 2.82 3.60 7.10
CA PHE A 45 3.26 4.96 6.88
C PHE A 45 4.04 4.99 5.57
N GLU A 46 3.63 5.86 4.66
CA GLU A 46 4.33 6.10 3.39
C GLU A 46 5.04 7.45 3.47
N MET A 47 6.38 7.42 3.45
CA MET A 47 7.21 8.60 3.70
C MET A 47 8.08 8.91 2.48
N PRO A 48 8.05 10.14 1.94
CA PRO A 48 8.95 10.53 0.86
C PRO A 48 10.41 10.56 1.35
N LEU A 49 11.32 9.99 0.56
CA LEU A 49 12.73 9.86 0.93
C LEU A 49 13.62 10.95 0.35
N GLY A 50 13.23 11.52 -0.79
CA GLY A 50 13.93 12.65 -1.42
C GLY A 50 13.48 14.02 -0.91
N ASP A 51 12.42 14.05 -0.09
CA ASP A 51 11.84 15.29 0.45
C ASP A 51 12.35 15.51 1.89
N PRO A 52 12.87 16.71 2.25
CA PRO A 52 13.27 16.99 3.62
C PRO A 52 12.10 17.02 4.61
N ASP A 53 10.87 17.26 4.15
CA ASP A 53 9.72 17.44 5.02
C ASP A 53 9.37 16.14 5.76
N PRO A 54 9.25 16.16 7.10
CA PRO A 54 8.99 14.98 7.91
C PRO A 54 7.48 14.70 7.97
N VAL A 55 6.93 14.28 6.83
CA VAL A 55 5.51 13.99 6.61
C VAL A 55 5.30 12.55 6.15
N SER A 56 4.08 12.06 6.30
CA SER A 56 3.71 10.71 5.86
C SER A 56 2.25 10.66 5.43
N ASP A 57 1.98 9.86 4.39
CA ASP A 57 0.66 9.31 4.12
C ASP A 57 0.42 8.11 5.05
N PHE A 58 -0.83 7.67 5.17
CA PHE A 58 -1.21 6.60 6.10
C PHE A 58 -2.00 5.52 5.38
N SER A 59 -1.83 4.26 5.78
CA SER A 59 -2.70 3.19 5.31
C SER A 59 -3.11 2.27 6.45
N ILE A 60 -4.27 1.64 6.31
CA ILE A 60 -4.83 0.73 7.31
C ILE A 60 -5.57 -0.42 6.65
N VAL A 61 -5.33 -1.63 7.15
CA VAL A 61 -6.10 -2.81 6.77
C VAL A 61 -7.38 -2.84 7.59
N VAL A 62 -8.53 -2.95 6.92
CA VAL A 62 -9.83 -3.07 7.57
C VAL A 62 -9.99 -4.49 8.10
N ALA A 63 -9.86 -4.67 9.41
CA ALA A 63 -10.06 -5.94 10.09
C ALA A 63 -11.48 -6.03 10.70
N PRO A 64 -12.06 -7.24 10.84
CA PRO A 64 -13.30 -7.43 11.59
C PRO A 64 -13.13 -7.02 13.06
N GLY A 65 -14.04 -6.19 13.57
CA GLY A 65 -13.98 -5.65 14.92
C GLY A 65 -14.37 -4.17 14.97
N PRO A 66 -13.90 -3.42 15.99
CA PRO A 66 -14.16 -1.99 16.12
C PRO A 66 -13.81 -1.16 14.88
N THR A 67 -12.72 -1.47 14.18
CA THR A 67 -12.34 -0.76 12.95
C THR A 67 -13.37 -0.94 11.84
N ALA A 68 -13.87 -2.16 11.61
CA ALA A 68 -14.95 -2.39 10.64
C ALA A 68 -16.25 -1.67 11.03
N GLN A 69 -16.63 -1.70 12.32
CA GLN A 69 -17.83 -1.00 12.80
C GLN A 69 -17.74 0.52 12.62
N PHE A 70 -16.56 1.09 12.80
CA PHE A 70 -16.32 2.50 12.51
C PHE A 70 -16.60 2.84 11.05
N PHE A 71 -16.08 2.05 10.10
CA PHE A 71 -16.31 2.29 8.68
C PHE A 71 -17.75 1.99 8.24
N ILE A 72 -18.44 1.05 8.87
CA ILE A 72 -19.87 0.84 8.67
C ILE A 72 -20.65 2.11 9.04
N HIS A 73 -20.44 2.61 10.26
CA HIS A 73 -21.11 3.82 10.73
C HIS A 73 -20.76 5.04 9.86
N LEU A 74 -19.51 5.18 9.45
CA LEU A 74 -19.05 6.27 8.60
C LEU A 74 -19.79 6.30 7.27
N GLY A 75 -20.05 5.14 6.66
CA GLY A 75 -20.77 5.03 5.39
C GLY A 75 -22.30 5.16 5.51
N GLU A 76 -22.85 5.19 6.73
CA GLU A 76 -24.28 5.44 6.99
C GLU A 76 -24.61 6.93 7.15
N GLN A 77 -23.60 7.79 7.22
CA GLN A 77 -23.78 9.24 7.37
C GLN A 77 -24.27 9.87 6.06
N ASP A 78 -25.07 10.92 6.15
CA ASP A 78 -25.62 11.64 4.98
C ASP A 78 -24.54 12.22 4.05
N GLU A 79 -23.36 12.54 4.61
CA GLU A 79 -22.21 13.11 3.89
C GLU A 79 -21.17 12.04 3.48
N ALA A 80 -21.49 10.75 3.59
CA ALA A 80 -20.58 9.69 3.22
C ALA A 80 -20.20 9.73 1.74
N SER A 81 -18.91 9.55 1.45
CA SER A 81 -18.42 9.39 0.08
C SER A 81 -18.91 8.07 -0.54
N SER A 82 -18.77 7.93 -1.86
CA SER A 82 -19.02 6.65 -2.57
C SER A 82 -18.16 5.51 -2.02
N THR A 83 -16.92 5.81 -1.66
CA THR A 83 -15.98 4.89 -1.04
C THR A 83 -16.48 4.39 0.31
N GLU A 84 -16.93 5.30 1.18
CA GLU A 84 -17.42 4.96 2.52
C GLU A 84 -18.76 4.23 2.46
N THR A 85 -19.66 4.65 1.58
CA THR A 85 -20.94 3.97 1.33
C THR A 85 -20.71 2.54 0.84
N TRP A 86 -19.81 2.35 -0.13
CA TRP A 86 -19.45 1.02 -0.62
C TRP A 86 -18.83 0.17 0.49
N LEU A 87 -17.88 0.73 1.24
CA LEU A 87 -17.18 0.02 2.30
C LEU A 87 -18.15 -0.42 3.40
N SER A 88 -19.04 0.47 3.85
CA SER A 88 -20.07 0.14 4.83
C SER A 88 -20.96 -1.00 4.36
N ARG A 89 -21.52 -0.89 3.15
CA ARG A 89 -22.36 -1.95 2.56
C ARG A 89 -21.61 -3.28 2.47
N HIS A 90 -20.40 -3.26 1.94
CA HIS A 90 -19.58 -4.45 1.78
C HIS A 90 -19.28 -5.12 3.13
N LEU A 91 -18.94 -4.35 4.17
CA LEU A 91 -18.65 -4.87 5.50
C LEU A 91 -19.90 -5.45 6.19
N VAL A 92 -21.10 -4.88 5.96
CA VAL A 92 -22.37 -5.42 6.47
C VAL A 92 -22.75 -6.72 5.77
N GLU A 93 -22.57 -6.77 4.44
CA GLU A 93 -22.94 -7.92 3.60
C GLU A 93 -21.95 -9.10 3.70
N ARG A 94 -20.76 -8.89 4.28
CA ARG A 94 -19.72 -9.92 4.45
C ARG A 94 -20.14 -10.96 5.49
N THR A 95 -21.06 -11.85 5.11
CA THR A 95 -21.46 -13.05 5.87
C THR A 95 -20.69 -14.25 5.32
N GLY A 96 -19.88 -14.89 6.17
CA GLY A 96 -18.84 -15.84 5.75
C GLY A 96 -19.27 -16.94 4.76
N SER A 97 -18.68 -16.90 3.56
CA SER A 97 -18.16 -18.01 2.74
C SER A 97 -17.81 -17.55 1.31
N ASP A 98 -18.37 -16.42 0.86
CA ASP A 98 -18.21 -15.90 -0.51
C ASP A 98 -17.19 -14.75 -0.60
N ASP A 99 -16.08 -14.90 0.14
CA ASP A 99 -15.11 -13.83 0.31
C ASP A 99 -14.04 -13.86 -0.77
N TRP A 100 -14.37 -13.26 -1.91
CA TRP A 100 -13.43 -13.07 -3.01
C TRP A 100 -12.37 -12.01 -2.70
N ILE A 101 -12.52 -11.25 -1.60
CA ILE A 101 -11.53 -10.31 -1.09
C ILE A 101 -10.90 -10.92 0.17
N ASP A 102 -9.59 -11.13 0.15
CA ASP A 102 -8.85 -11.47 1.37
C ASP A 102 -8.86 -10.24 2.29
N TRP A 103 -8.23 -9.14 1.87
CA TRP A 103 -8.07 -7.91 2.66
C TRP A 103 -8.47 -6.65 1.90
N ILE A 104 -8.93 -5.66 2.67
CA ILE A 104 -9.18 -4.28 2.20
C ILE A 104 -8.14 -3.39 2.86
N LEU A 105 -7.35 -2.69 2.07
CA LEU A 105 -6.40 -1.68 2.51
C LEU A 105 -6.92 -0.30 2.11
N LEU A 106 -7.07 0.59 3.07
CA LEU A 106 -7.40 1.99 2.85
C LEU A 106 -6.12 2.80 2.89
N ALA A 107 -5.87 3.65 1.89
CA ALA A 107 -4.71 4.52 1.81
C ALA A 107 -5.15 6.00 1.80
N TYR A 108 -4.70 6.75 2.80
CA TYR A 108 -4.98 8.16 3.01
C TYR A 108 -3.81 9.01 2.50
N ASP A 109 -4.06 9.76 1.43
CA ASP A 109 -3.11 10.72 0.84
C ASP A 109 -3.08 12.02 1.68
N ILE A 110 -2.56 11.92 2.90
CA ILE A 110 -2.56 13.02 3.89
C ILE A 110 -1.67 14.17 3.42
N ILE A 111 -0.51 13.90 2.82
CA ILE A 111 0.48 14.91 2.43
C ILE A 111 -0.14 15.93 1.46
N ASP A 112 -0.88 15.42 0.46
CA ASP A 112 -1.46 16.21 -0.62
C ASP A 112 -2.85 16.79 -0.28
N THR A 113 -3.41 16.50 0.91
CA THR A 113 -4.72 17.01 1.34
C THR A 113 -4.62 18.32 2.11
N LEU A 114 -5.43 19.32 1.77
CA LEU A 114 -5.44 20.57 2.53
C LEU A 114 -5.84 20.33 4.00
N PRO A 115 -5.26 21.05 4.99
CA PRO A 115 -5.54 20.81 6.41
C PRO A 115 -7.02 20.91 6.80
N SER A 116 -7.81 21.71 6.09
CA SER A 116 -9.25 21.88 6.33
C SER A 116 -10.12 20.82 5.67
N GLU A 117 -9.53 19.94 4.85
CA GLU A 117 -10.27 18.95 4.07
C GLU A 117 -10.19 17.57 4.72
N ARG A 118 -11.31 16.85 4.67
CA ARG A 118 -11.36 15.44 5.06
C ARG A 118 -10.74 14.58 3.97
N THR A 119 -9.82 13.70 4.34
CA THR A 119 -9.23 12.72 3.43
C THR A 119 -10.17 11.55 3.18
N VAL A 120 -10.63 11.38 1.95
CA VAL A 120 -11.29 10.14 1.50
C VAL A 120 -10.18 9.18 1.05
N PRO A 121 -10.07 7.98 1.64
CA PRO A 121 -8.99 7.07 1.30
C PRO A 121 -9.18 6.44 -0.09
N ALA A 122 -8.08 6.14 -0.76
CA ALA A 122 -8.07 5.17 -1.83
C ALA A 122 -8.33 3.77 -1.26
N VAL A 123 -9.04 2.92 -2.02
CA VAL A 123 -9.33 1.55 -1.61
C VAL A 123 -8.52 0.59 -2.47
N HIS A 124 -7.81 -0.33 -1.81
CA HIS A 124 -7.08 -1.42 -2.42
C HIS A 124 -7.65 -2.75 -1.94
N LEU A 125 -8.10 -3.56 -2.88
CA LEU A 125 -8.70 -4.87 -2.67
C LEU A 125 -7.67 -5.94 -3.01
N ASN A 126 -7.44 -6.86 -2.07
CA ASN A 126 -6.64 -8.06 -2.32
C ASN A 126 -7.59 -9.20 -2.72
N PRO A 127 -7.57 -9.70 -3.97
CA PRO A 127 -8.47 -10.77 -4.41
C PRO A 127 -8.09 -12.18 -3.89
N GLY A 128 -7.05 -12.28 -3.05
CA GLY A 128 -6.56 -13.54 -2.48
C GLY A 128 -5.75 -14.41 -3.44
N PRO A 129 -5.06 -15.44 -2.92
CA PRO A 129 -4.12 -16.27 -3.69
C PRO A 129 -4.81 -17.22 -4.69
N SER A 130 -6.10 -17.47 -4.53
CA SER A 130 -6.86 -18.44 -5.32
C SER A 130 -7.26 -17.93 -6.70
N GLN A 131 -7.00 -16.66 -7.01
CA GLN A 131 -7.60 -16.00 -8.16
C GLN A 131 -6.54 -15.61 -9.20
N ARG A 132 -6.04 -16.62 -9.92
CA ARG A 132 -5.67 -16.36 -11.31
C ARG A 132 -6.97 -16.07 -12.06
N PRO A 133 -7.10 -14.93 -12.77
CA PRO A 133 -8.33 -14.53 -13.46
C PRO A 133 -8.87 -15.58 -14.44
N GLU A 134 -8.00 -16.46 -14.95
CA GLU A 134 -8.38 -17.60 -15.79
C GLU A 134 -9.39 -18.54 -15.13
N GLN A 135 -9.53 -18.51 -13.79
CA GLN A 135 -10.33 -19.48 -13.04
C GLN A 135 -11.76 -19.01 -12.73
N SER A 136 -12.12 -17.72 -12.89
CA SER A 136 -13.54 -17.35 -12.91
C SER A 136 -13.83 -15.97 -13.53
N LYS A 137 -14.55 -15.95 -14.65
CA LYS A 137 -15.15 -14.73 -15.21
C LYS A 137 -16.04 -13.97 -14.21
N SER A 138 -16.64 -14.68 -13.24
CA SER A 138 -17.50 -14.04 -12.24
C SER A 138 -16.71 -13.14 -11.29
N THR A 139 -15.48 -13.53 -10.93
CA THR A 139 -14.62 -12.75 -10.03
C THR A 139 -14.25 -11.41 -10.66
N LEU A 140 -13.86 -11.41 -11.94
CA LEU A 140 -13.49 -10.19 -12.65
C LEU A 140 -14.68 -9.22 -12.71
N ALA A 141 -15.87 -9.73 -13.04
CA ALA A 141 -17.09 -8.92 -13.06
C ALA A 141 -17.44 -8.33 -11.67
N ILE A 142 -17.20 -9.08 -10.59
CA ILE A 142 -17.41 -8.59 -9.22
C ILE A 142 -16.40 -7.50 -8.86
N LEU A 143 -15.12 -7.70 -9.22
CA LEU A 143 -14.06 -6.69 -9.05
C LEU A 143 -14.43 -5.40 -9.77
N GLU A 144 -14.75 -5.49 -11.06
CA GLU A 144 -15.15 -4.36 -11.90
C GLU A 144 -16.30 -3.57 -11.25
N ASN A 145 -17.39 -4.26 -10.91
CA ASN A 145 -18.56 -3.63 -10.29
C ASN A 145 -18.21 -2.96 -8.95
N SER A 146 -17.37 -3.59 -8.15
CA SER A 146 -16.94 -3.04 -6.86
C SER A 146 -16.12 -1.77 -7.05
N LEU A 147 -15.17 -1.76 -7.98
CA LEU A 147 -14.32 -0.60 -8.25
C LEU A 147 -15.11 0.58 -8.82
N SER A 148 -16.06 0.34 -9.74
CA SER A 148 -16.95 1.40 -10.25
C SER A 148 -17.76 2.03 -9.11
N ARG A 149 -18.32 1.20 -8.22
CA ARG A 149 -19.07 1.68 -7.03
C ARG A 149 -18.19 2.45 -6.06
N ILE A 150 -16.99 1.97 -5.75
CA ILE A 150 -16.03 2.69 -4.87
C ILE A 150 -15.72 4.07 -5.44
N ALA A 151 -15.47 4.14 -6.75
CA ALA A 151 -15.15 5.36 -7.47
C ALA A 151 -16.38 6.28 -7.70
N GLY A 152 -17.59 5.82 -7.36
CA GLY A 152 -18.83 6.58 -7.60
C GLY A 152 -19.17 6.74 -9.09
N ARG A 153 -18.65 5.85 -9.95
CA ARG A 153 -18.87 5.86 -11.40
C ARG A 153 -20.06 4.97 -11.77
N SER A 154 -20.90 5.44 -12.71
CA SER A 154 -21.93 4.61 -13.34
C SER A 154 -21.32 3.65 -14.37
N ASP A 155 -22.09 2.67 -14.86
CA ASP A 155 -21.74 1.46 -15.63
C ASP A 155 -20.98 1.65 -16.98
N ASP A 156 -20.07 2.61 -17.10
CA ASP A 156 -19.32 2.93 -18.33
C ASP A 156 -18.30 1.84 -18.74
N ASN A 157 -18.32 0.68 -18.07
CA ASN A 157 -17.44 -0.47 -18.31
C ASN A 157 -15.94 -0.13 -18.35
N PHE A 158 -15.55 1.02 -17.80
CA PHE A 158 -14.18 1.51 -17.80
C PHE A 158 -13.25 0.55 -17.07
N GLU A 159 -13.59 0.19 -15.83
CA GLU A 159 -12.82 -0.75 -15.02
C GLU A 159 -12.77 -2.13 -15.70
N CYS A 160 -13.86 -2.51 -16.38
CA CYS A 160 -13.93 -3.76 -17.13
C CYS A 160 -12.91 -3.84 -18.25
N GLN A 161 -12.81 -2.79 -19.07
CA GLN A 161 -11.84 -2.75 -20.17
C GLN A 161 -10.41 -2.73 -19.64
N ALA A 162 -10.11 -1.86 -18.68
CA ALA A 162 -8.78 -1.73 -18.09
C ALA A 162 -8.30 -3.04 -17.46
N LEU A 163 -9.15 -3.68 -16.65
CA LEU A 163 -8.83 -4.95 -16.01
C LEU A 163 -8.71 -6.09 -17.03
N SER A 164 -9.65 -6.19 -17.99
CA SER A 164 -9.62 -7.24 -19.02
C SER A 164 -8.32 -7.23 -19.83
N ILE A 165 -7.86 -6.05 -20.27
CA ILE A 165 -6.60 -5.91 -21.00
C ILE A 165 -5.43 -6.35 -20.13
N ALA A 166 -5.38 -5.87 -18.87
CA ALA A 166 -4.26 -6.12 -17.98
C ALA A 166 -4.10 -7.59 -17.59
N TYR A 167 -5.22 -8.26 -17.29
CA TYR A 167 -5.23 -9.67 -16.96
C TYR A 167 -4.93 -10.55 -18.18
N ALA A 168 -5.40 -10.18 -19.38
CA ALA A 168 -5.08 -10.90 -20.61
C ALA A 168 -3.59 -10.79 -20.99
N ALA A 169 -2.94 -9.68 -20.67
CA ALA A 169 -1.51 -9.47 -20.91
C ALA A 169 -0.59 -10.07 -19.84
N LEU A 170 -1.14 -10.53 -18.70
CA LEU A 170 -0.36 -10.90 -17.53
C LEU A 170 0.60 -12.08 -17.82
N PRO A 171 1.90 -11.97 -17.51
CA PRO A 171 2.82 -13.10 -17.65
C PRO A 171 2.41 -14.30 -16.77
N VAL A 172 2.70 -15.53 -17.22
CA VAL A 172 2.31 -16.77 -16.51
C VAL A 172 2.81 -16.84 -15.05
N ALA A 173 3.96 -16.25 -14.76
CA ALA A 173 4.55 -16.21 -13.43
C ALA A 173 4.02 -15.07 -12.55
N ALA A 174 3.29 -14.12 -13.13
CA ALA A 174 2.82 -12.93 -12.46
C ALA A 174 1.44 -13.14 -11.83
N ALA A 175 1.14 -12.33 -10.82
CA ALA A 175 -0.14 -12.33 -10.12
C ALA A 175 -0.51 -10.91 -9.70
N VAL A 176 -1.79 -10.57 -9.82
CA VAL A 176 -2.33 -9.32 -9.27
C VAL A 176 -2.51 -9.50 -7.76
N VAL A 177 -1.79 -8.69 -6.97
CA VAL A 177 -1.81 -8.71 -5.50
C VAL A 177 -2.84 -7.74 -4.96
N PHE A 178 -2.95 -6.56 -5.57
CA PHE A 178 -3.98 -5.59 -5.24
C PHE A 178 -4.58 -4.98 -6.51
N VAL A 179 -5.87 -4.69 -6.43
CA VAL A 179 -6.59 -3.83 -7.37
C VAL A 179 -7.19 -2.69 -6.57
N GLY A 180 -6.99 -1.45 -7.01
CA GLY A 180 -7.48 -0.30 -6.26
C GLY A 180 -7.99 0.81 -7.15
N VAL A 181 -8.74 1.71 -6.52
CA VAL A 181 -9.21 2.95 -7.13
C VAL A 181 -9.11 4.07 -6.11
N THR A 182 -9.00 5.28 -6.63
CA THR A 182 -9.03 6.51 -5.86
C THR A 182 -10.07 7.42 -6.47
N SER A 183 -10.92 7.99 -5.62
CA SER A 183 -12.01 8.89 -6.01
C SER A 183 -11.51 10.32 -6.28
N ARG A 184 -10.24 10.62 -5.97
CA ARG A 184 -9.70 11.99 -5.98
C ARG A 184 -8.98 12.39 -7.27
N TYR A 185 -8.52 11.44 -8.08
CA TYR A 185 -7.76 11.80 -9.28
C TYR A 185 -8.68 12.27 -10.41
N THR A 186 -8.20 13.29 -11.13
CA THR A 186 -8.91 13.90 -12.27
C THR A 186 -9.03 12.95 -13.45
N THR A 187 -8.07 12.04 -13.61
CA THR A 187 -8.13 10.97 -14.60
C THR A 187 -8.68 9.71 -13.94
N PRO A 188 -9.87 9.22 -14.36
CA PRO A 188 -10.35 7.90 -13.96
C PRO A 188 -9.29 6.85 -14.25
N SER A 189 -8.88 6.09 -13.23
CA SER A 189 -7.96 4.97 -13.39
C SER A 189 -8.27 3.83 -12.43
N VAL A 190 -7.75 2.65 -12.74
CA VAL A 190 -7.65 1.50 -11.84
C VAL A 190 -6.18 1.23 -11.58
N ARG A 191 -5.79 1.14 -10.30
CA ARG A 191 -4.44 0.77 -9.89
C ARG A 191 -4.33 -0.74 -9.76
N LEU A 192 -3.34 -1.32 -10.42
CA LEU A 192 -2.91 -2.70 -10.20
C LEU A 192 -1.58 -2.73 -9.47
N VAL A 193 -1.44 -3.63 -8.50
CA VAL A 193 -0.16 -4.01 -7.91
C VAL A 193 0.10 -5.47 -8.28
N ILE A 194 1.18 -5.70 -9.02
CA ILE A 194 1.44 -6.97 -9.69
C ILE A 194 2.76 -7.55 -9.18
N ALA A 195 2.73 -8.79 -8.71
CA ALA A 195 3.91 -9.55 -8.35
C ALA A 195 4.43 -10.40 -9.50
N GLY A 196 5.71 -10.76 -9.44
CA GLY A 196 6.23 -11.91 -10.17
C GLY A 196 6.43 -11.69 -11.67
N ILE A 197 6.39 -10.44 -12.17
CA ILE A 197 6.77 -10.13 -13.55
C ILE A 197 8.27 -10.35 -13.71
N PRO A 198 8.73 -11.32 -14.52
CA PRO A 198 10.15 -11.50 -14.78
C PRO A 198 10.71 -10.34 -15.62
N MET A 199 11.94 -9.92 -15.36
CA MET A 199 12.60 -8.84 -16.13
C MET A 199 12.51 -9.03 -17.65
N PRO A 200 12.74 -10.23 -18.21
CA PRO A 200 12.64 -10.44 -19.66
C PRO A 200 11.22 -10.25 -20.23
N SER A 201 10.18 -10.34 -19.40
CA SER A 201 8.78 -10.17 -19.80
C SER A 201 8.25 -8.75 -19.54
N LEU A 202 8.97 -7.92 -18.78
CA LEU A 202 8.50 -6.60 -18.36
C LEU A 202 8.21 -5.67 -19.54
N LYS A 203 9.12 -5.61 -20.52
CA LYS A 203 8.97 -4.77 -21.71
C LYS A 203 7.72 -5.12 -22.50
N ALA A 204 7.58 -6.39 -22.89
CA ALA A 204 6.42 -6.87 -23.64
C ALA A 204 5.10 -6.64 -22.88
N TYR A 205 5.12 -6.80 -21.55
CA TYR A 205 3.96 -6.52 -20.72
C TYR A 205 3.54 -5.04 -20.78
N LEU A 206 4.48 -4.12 -20.57
CA LEU A 206 4.22 -2.68 -20.60
C LEU A 206 3.80 -2.18 -21.99
N GLU A 207 4.37 -2.75 -23.06
CA GLU A 207 3.96 -2.48 -24.45
C GLU A 207 2.51 -2.92 -24.70
N CYS A 208 2.10 -4.11 -24.22
CA CYS A 208 0.71 -4.56 -24.30
C CYS A 208 -0.27 -3.64 -23.57
N LEU A 209 0.18 -2.95 -22.53
CA LEU A 209 -0.64 -1.98 -21.78
C LEU A 209 -0.58 -0.56 -22.38
N ASN A 210 0.06 -0.37 -23.54
CA ASN A 210 0.31 0.95 -24.15
C ASN A 210 1.01 1.93 -23.19
N TRP A 211 1.92 1.44 -22.34
CA TRP A 211 2.69 2.34 -21.47
C TRP A 211 3.68 3.16 -22.29
N MET A 212 3.58 4.50 -22.18
CA MET A 212 4.34 5.44 -23.02
C MET A 212 5.71 5.82 -22.44
N GLY A 213 6.13 5.21 -21.33
CA GLY A 213 7.43 5.49 -20.72
C GLY A 213 8.60 4.75 -21.37
N SER A 214 9.82 5.09 -20.97
CA SER A 214 11.04 4.43 -21.47
C SER A 214 11.25 3.09 -20.76
N THR A 215 11.05 1.99 -21.49
CA THR A 215 11.36 0.65 -20.98
C THR A 215 12.86 0.43 -20.79
N GLU A 216 13.68 1.08 -21.60
CA GLU A 216 15.14 1.03 -21.54
C GLU A 216 15.64 1.66 -20.25
N PHE A 217 15.17 2.86 -19.91
CA PHE A 217 15.47 3.54 -18.65
C PHE A 217 15.05 2.69 -17.43
N LEU A 218 13.86 2.11 -17.50
CA LEU A 218 13.33 1.24 -16.45
C LEU A 218 14.21 0.00 -16.24
N VAL A 219 14.65 -0.65 -17.32
CA VAL A 219 15.52 -1.82 -17.26
C VAL A 219 16.91 -1.46 -16.74
N GLU A 220 17.46 -0.31 -17.14
CA GLU A 220 18.73 0.20 -16.61
C GLU A 220 18.66 0.44 -15.10
N PHE A 221 17.60 1.11 -14.63
CA PHE A 221 17.37 1.33 -13.20
C PHE A 221 17.23 0.01 -12.43
N LEU A 222 16.40 -0.92 -12.92
CA LEU A 222 16.25 -2.23 -12.28
C LEU A 222 17.57 -3.02 -12.26
N SER A 223 18.41 -2.84 -13.28
CA SER A 223 19.75 -3.43 -13.34
C SER A 223 20.69 -2.82 -12.30
N SER A 224 20.62 -1.51 -12.05
CA SER A 224 21.42 -0.85 -11.02
C SER A 224 21.05 -1.32 -9.61
N MET A 225 19.77 -1.70 -9.40
CA MET A 225 19.27 -2.19 -8.11
C MET A 225 19.60 -3.67 -7.84
N LYS A 226 20.06 -4.44 -8.83
CA LYS A 226 20.21 -5.90 -8.78
C LYS A 226 21.05 -6.42 -7.61
N ASP A 227 22.04 -5.65 -7.18
CA ASP A 227 22.94 -6.03 -6.08
C ASP A 227 22.29 -5.92 -4.70
N VAL A 228 21.22 -5.12 -4.57
CA VAL A 228 20.53 -4.88 -3.30
C VAL A 228 19.09 -5.38 -3.30
N SER A 229 18.51 -5.64 -4.47
CA SER A 229 17.17 -6.18 -4.65
C SER A 229 17.04 -6.87 -6.00
N ASP A 230 16.52 -8.10 -6.00
CA ASP A 230 16.24 -8.87 -7.21
C ASP A 230 14.73 -9.06 -7.47
N ARG A 231 13.88 -8.42 -6.66
CA ARG A 231 12.41 -8.52 -6.74
C ARG A 231 11.74 -7.17 -6.63
N TYR A 232 10.57 -7.09 -7.25
CA TYR A 232 9.70 -5.93 -7.13
C TYR A 232 8.23 -6.34 -7.29
N LEU A 233 7.33 -5.53 -6.73
CA LEU A 233 5.95 -5.45 -7.20
C LEU A 233 5.82 -4.23 -8.12
N LEU A 234 5.11 -4.39 -9.22
CA LEU A 234 4.80 -3.31 -10.14
C LEU A 234 3.44 -2.70 -9.78
N SER A 235 3.42 -1.45 -9.34
CA SER A 235 2.19 -0.64 -9.28
C SER A 235 2.00 0.09 -10.61
N ILE A 236 0.83 -0.01 -11.23
CA ILE A 236 0.50 0.68 -12.48
C ILE A 236 -0.94 1.17 -12.45
N ASP A 237 -1.18 2.39 -12.92
CA ASP A 237 -2.52 2.94 -13.07
C ASP A 237 -2.97 2.80 -14.52
N LEU A 238 -4.17 2.26 -14.74
CA LEU A 238 -4.71 1.94 -16.05
C LEU A 238 -5.96 2.75 -16.35
N THR A 239 -6.05 3.21 -17.59
CA THR A 239 -7.25 3.76 -18.21
C THR A 239 -7.79 2.84 -19.30
N ASP A 240 -8.90 3.23 -19.92
CA ASP A 240 -9.46 2.59 -21.12
C ASP A 240 -8.50 2.67 -22.32
N SER A 241 -7.66 3.71 -22.38
CA SER A 241 -6.65 3.89 -23.43
C SER A 241 -5.31 3.19 -23.15
N GLY A 242 -5.07 2.73 -21.92
CA GLY A 242 -3.83 2.07 -21.53
C GLY A 242 -3.24 2.60 -20.21
N ALA A 243 -1.97 2.28 -19.96
CA ALA A 243 -1.29 2.64 -18.74
C ALA A 243 -0.90 4.12 -18.67
N LEU A 244 -1.13 4.73 -17.50
CA LEU A 244 -0.65 6.07 -17.20
C LEU A 244 0.90 6.10 -17.14
N PRO A 245 1.53 7.26 -17.37
CA PRO A 245 2.99 7.35 -17.47
C PRO A 245 3.75 6.95 -16.20
N ARG A 246 3.13 7.05 -15.03
CA ARG A 246 3.77 6.81 -13.74
C ARG A 246 3.69 5.32 -13.35
N LEU A 247 4.84 4.73 -13.05
CA LEU A 247 4.95 3.37 -12.49
C LEU A 247 5.44 3.43 -11.04
N GLY A 248 5.04 2.46 -10.24
CA GLY A 248 5.61 2.18 -8.92
C GLY A 248 6.35 0.84 -8.92
N LEU A 249 7.51 0.78 -8.29
CA LEU A 249 8.30 -0.43 -8.08
C LEU A 249 8.51 -0.62 -6.58
N GLU A 250 7.76 -1.51 -5.97
CA GLU A 250 7.91 -1.84 -4.55
C GLU A 250 9.03 -2.87 -4.40
N MET A 251 10.18 -2.44 -3.88
CA MET A 251 11.40 -3.24 -3.82
C MET A 251 11.79 -3.58 -2.37
N TYR A 252 12.46 -4.73 -2.24
CA TYR A 252 12.76 -5.37 -0.97
C TYR A 252 14.23 -5.79 -0.94
N PRO A 253 14.88 -5.89 0.24
CA PRO A 253 16.24 -6.42 0.30
C PRO A 253 16.39 -7.82 -0.31
N ALA A 254 17.47 -8.07 -1.05
CA ALA A 254 17.67 -9.27 -1.88
C ALA A 254 17.69 -10.61 -1.12
N ASP A 255 18.05 -10.63 0.16
CA ASP A 255 18.28 -11.87 0.94
C ASP A 255 17.00 -12.55 1.46
N LEU A 256 15.83 -12.18 0.92
CA LEU A 256 14.56 -12.82 1.25
C LEU A 256 14.47 -14.24 0.66
N PRO A 257 13.99 -15.25 1.42
CA PRO A 257 13.71 -16.57 0.88
C PRO A 257 12.89 -16.51 -0.42
N ARG A 258 13.22 -17.35 -1.42
CA ARG A 258 12.53 -17.43 -2.73
C ARG A 258 11.15 -18.07 -2.66
N VAL A 259 10.46 -17.90 -1.54
CA VAL A 259 9.13 -18.43 -1.31
C VAL A 259 8.17 -17.30 -1.61
N ASP A 260 7.27 -17.52 -2.56
CA ASP A 260 6.01 -16.82 -2.82
C ASP A 260 5.93 -15.29 -2.57
N HIS A 261 5.38 -14.51 -3.51
CA HIS A 261 5.15 -13.07 -3.33
C HIS A 261 4.38 -12.70 -2.05
N ARG A 262 3.60 -13.62 -1.48
CA ARG A 262 2.98 -13.47 -0.14
C ARG A 262 3.98 -13.16 0.99
N TYR A 263 5.23 -13.63 0.87
CA TYR A 263 6.29 -13.30 1.82
C TYR A 263 6.75 -11.85 1.73
N LEU A 264 6.54 -11.18 0.59
CA LEU A 264 6.88 -9.77 0.43
C LEU A 264 6.02 -8.90 1.37
N LEU A 265 4.75 -9.25 1.56
CA LEU A 265 3.85 -8.57 2.49
C LEU A 265 4.32 -8.69 3.96
N THR A 266 5.15 -9.69 4.27
CA THR A 266 5.74 -9.92 5.60
C THR A 266 7.26 -9.76 5.62
N ALA A 267 7.86 -9.16 4.57
CA ALA A 267 9.31 -9.06 4.40
C ALA A 267 10.00 -8.39 5.60
N TRP A 268 9.39 -7.36 6.17
CA TRP A 268 9.88 -6.67 7.36
C TRP A 268 10.02 -7.53 8.62
N LEU A 269 9.24 -8.61 8.75
CA LEU A 269 9.39 -9.57 9.85
C LEU A 269 10.59 -10.52 9.64
N ASN A 270 11.00 -10.69 8.39
CA ASN A 270 11.97 -11.71 7.96
C ASN A 270 13.30 -11.14 7.45
N THR A 271 13.44 -9.81 7.39
CA THR A 271 14.67 -9.12 6.96
C THR A 271 15.55 -8.73 8.15
N THR A 272 16.86 -8.80 7.94
CA THR A 272 17.85 -8.37 8.93
C THR A 272 18.15 -6.87 8.81
N ARG A 273 18.81 -6.30 9.82
CA ARG A 273 19.25 -4.90 9.77
C ARG A 273 20.34 -4.73 8.71
N GLY A 274 21.14 -5.77 8.47
CA GLY A 274 22.20 -5.76 7.45
C GLY A 274 21.63 -5.58 6.04
N ASP A 275 20.58 -6.32 5.73
CA ASP A 275 19.93 -6.29 4.40
C ASP A 275 19.40 -4.88 4.12
N TRP A 276 18.71 -4.28 5.09
CA TRP A 276 18.21 -2.91 5.02
C TRP A 276 19.32 -1.86 4.94
N ASN A 277 20.39 -2.00 5.73
CA ASN A 277 21.53 -1.07 5.66
C ASN A 277 22.10 -1.00 4.24
N ARG A 278 22.33 -2.16 3.60
CA ARG A 278 22.88 -2.22 2.25
C ARG A 278 21.93 -1.56 1.24
N PHE A 279 20.65 -1.90 1.29
CA PHE A 279 19.63 -1.35 0.41
C PHE A 279 19.50 0.17 0.56
N VAL A 280 19.31 0.67 1.79
CA VAL A 280 19.12 2.10 2.07
C VAL A 280 20.35 2.91 1.69
N ASN A 281 21.55 2.43 2.01
CA ASN A 281 22.79 3.12 1.64
C ASN A 281 22.96 3.19 0.11
N HIS A 282 22.55 2.16 -0.62
CA HIS A 282 22.53 2.20 -2.08
C HIS A 282 21.54 3.25 -2.59
N THR A 283 20.33 3.32 -2.04
CA THR A 283 19.34 4.36 -2.39
C THR A 283 19.83 5.77 -2.09
N VAL A 284 20.55 5.98 -0.98
CA VAL A 284 21.23 7.26 -0.66
C VAL A 284 22.33 7.55 -1.68
N GLY A 285 23.13 6.55 -2.06
CA GLY A 285 24.17 6.70 -3.09
C GLY A 285 23.64 7.07 -4.47
N LEU A 286 22.42 6.66 -4.81
CA LEU A 286 21.70 7.07 -6.01
C LEU A 286 21.08 8.48 -5.90
N GLY A 287 21.16 9.14 -4.75
CA GLY A 287 20.54 10.45 -4.52
C GLY A 287 19.01 10.39 -4.37
N LEU A 288 18.42 9.20 -4.25
CA LEU A 288 16.97 9.00 -4.14
C LEU A 288 16.47 9.04 -2.69
N CYS A 289 17.38 9.04 -1.71
CA CYS A 289 17.09 9.13 -0.29
C CYS A 289 18.05 10.12 0.37
N LEU A 290 17.51 11.09 1.11
CA LEU A 290 18.32 12.01 1.89
C LEU A 290 19.04 11.24 3.02
N PRO A 291 20.32 11.55 3.33
CA PRO A 291 21.06 10.85 4.38
C PRO A 291 20.36 10.82 5.75
N ALA A 292 19.68 11.92 6.10
CA ALA A 292 18.88 12.01 7.33
C ALA A 292 17.69 11.04 7.31
N LYS A 293 16.95 10.96 6.18
CA LYS A 293 15.86 9.99 5.99
C LYS A 293 16.38 8.56 6.08
N GLY A 294 17.49 8.26 5.40
CA GLY A 294 18.12 6.94 5.46
C GLY A 294 18.52 6.53 6.88
N THR A 295 19.11 7.45 7.65
CA THR A 295 19.43 7.23 9.07
C THR A 295 18.17 6.97 9.89
N GLY A 296 17.12 7.77 9.68
CA GLY A 296 15.82 7.59 10.33
C GLY A 296 15.26 6.19 10.09
N ILE A 297 15.15 5.77 8.83
CA ILE A 297 14.65 4.45 8.41
C ILE A 297 15.39 3.32 9.15
N LEU A 298 16.73 3.39 9.18
CA LEU A 298 17.59 2.36 9.79
C LEU A 298 17.60 2.41 11.33
N SER A 299 17.06 3.47 11.92
CA SER A 299 16.88 3.63 13.36
C SER A 299 15.49 3.23 13.85
N TRP A 300 14.54 2.99 12.95
CA TRP A 300 13.16 2.63 13.31
C TRP A 300 13.16 1.37 14.20
N PRO A 301 12.52 1.41 15.37
CA PRO A 301 12.57 0.26 16.28
C PRO A 301 11.86 -0.95 15.70
N ARG A 302 12.39 -2.16 15.91
CA ARG A 302 11.80 -3.40 15.33
C ARG A 302 10.58 -3.92 16.08
N SER A 303 10.57 -3.75 17.39
CA SER A 303 9.45 -4.20 18.21
C SER A 303 9.41 -3.45 19.53
N ASN A 304 8.21 -3.30 20.08
CA ASN A 304 7.97 -2.80 21.42
C ASN A 304 6.94 -3.68 22.15
N LYS A 305 6.87 -3.58 23.48
CA LYS A 305 5.76 -4.14 24.27
C LYS A 305 4.79 -3.02 24.61
N ILE A 306 3.52 -3.22 24.31
CA ILE A 306 2.45 -2.29 24.65
C ILE A 306 1.58 -2.94 25.71
N PHE A 307 1.32 -2.19 26.77
CA PHE A 307 0.44 -2.59 27.85
C PHE A 307 -0.90 -1.88 27.67
N THR A 308 -1.97 -2.67 27.53
CA THR A 308 -3.34 -2.15 27.65
C THR A 308 -3.89 -2.52 29.01
N ASN A 309 -5.09 -2.04 29.34
CA ASN A 309 -5.71 -2.30 30.64
C ASN A 309 -5.85 -3.81 30.95
N ASN A 310 -5.95 -4.66 29.93
CA ASN A 310 -6.32 -6.07 30.10
C ASN A 310 -5.32 -7.05 29.47
N ARG A 311 -4.38 -6.60 28.63
CA ARG A 311 -3.48 -7.47 27.86
C ARG A 311 -2.13 -6.80 27.58
N VAL A 312 -1.13 -7.63 27.29
CA VAL A 312 0.17 -7.18 26.79
C VAL A 312 0.29 -7.61 25.33
N TYR A 313 0.68 -6.68 24.48
CA TYR A 313 0.90 -6.91 23.06
C TYR A 313 2.38 -6.72 22.72
N ARG A 314 2.86 -7.50 21.77
CA ARG A 314 4.06 -7.19 21.02
C ARG A 314 3.63 -6.35 19.82
N LEU A 315 4.12 -5.13 19.77
CA LEU A 315 4.04 -4.30 18.58
C LEU A 315 5.28 -4.56 17.74
N TYR A 316 5.10 -5.02 16.51
CA TYR A 316 6.14 -5.04 15.49
C TYR A 316 6.09 -3.74 14.70
N MET A 317 7.25 -3.13 14.51
CA MET A 317 7.40 -1.94 13.68
C MET A 317 8.60 -2.12 12.76
N GLY A 318 8.61 -1.47 11.61
CA GLY A 318 9.74 -1.55 10.70
C GLY A 318 9.36 -1.29 9.26
N ILE A 319 10.36 -1.34 8.39
CA ILE A 319 10.24 -1.01 6.98
C ILE A 319 9.75 -2.25 6.23
N ASN A 320 8.61 -2.13 5.56
CA ASN A 320 8.04 -3.14 4.68
C ASN A 320 8.79 -3.18 3.34
N HIS A 321 8.83 -2.06 2.62
CA HIS A 321 9.48 -1.94 1.32
C HIS A 321 9.90 -0.49 1.06
N VAL A 322 10.70 -0.28 0.02
CA VAL A 322 10.92 1.04 -0.58
C VAL A 322 10.30 1.02 -1.97
N LYS A 323 9.44 1.99 -2.25
CA LYS A 323 8.80 2.17 -3.54
C LYS A 323 9.55 3.20 -4.36
N PHE A 324 9.94 2.82 -5.56
CA PHE A 324 10.46 3.75 -6.56
C PHE A 324 9.34 4.11 -7.52
N VAL A 325 9.09 5.41 -7.63
CA VAL A 325 8.12 5.98 -8.55
C VAL A 325 8.88 6.45 -9.78
N VAL A 326 8.62 5.81 -10.92
CA VAL A 326 9.22 6.17 -12.21
C VAL A 326 8.21 7.00 -13.00
N SER A 327 8.63 8.17 -13.49
CA SER A 327 7.82 9.03 -14.36
C SER A 327 8.71 9.69 -15.40
N GLY A 328 8.58 9.27 -16.67
CA GLY A 328 9.57 9.61 -17.69
C GLY A 328 10.96 9.07 -17.30
N GLU A 329 11.95 9.96 -17.26
CA GLU A 329 13.33 9.67 -16.82
C GLU A 329 13.59 10.11 -15.37
N SER A 330 12.54 10.45 -14.62
CA SER A 330 12.64 10.82 -13.20
C SER A 330 12.29 9.64 -12.30
N ILE A 331 13.00 9.55 -11.16
CA ILE A 331 12.74 8.56 -10.12
C ILE A 331 12.63 9.27 -8.78
N HIS A 332 11.60 8.93 -8.03
CA HIS A 332 11.43 9.33 -6.63
C HIS A 332 11.30 8.09 -5.76
N ALA A 333 11.80 8.14 -4.52
CA ALA A 333 11.65 7.03 -3.58
C ALA A 333 10.76 7.39 -2.40
N LYS A 334 9.97 6.41 -1.94
CA LYS A 334 9.18 6.45 -0.72
C LYS A 334 9.46 5.21 0.11
N ALA A 335 9.57 5.33 1.43
CA ALA A 335 9.63 4.18 2.34
C ALA A 335 8.25 3.87 2.90
N TYR A 336 7.92 2.60 2.96
CA TYR A 336 6.71 2.11 3.61
C TYR A 336 7.12 1.42 4.92
N ALA A 337 6.70 1.98 6.05
CA ALA A 337 6.86 1.37 7.36
C ALA A 337 5.51 0.86 7.86
N GLY A 338 5.50 -0.21 8.67
CA GLY A 338 4.28 -0.79 9.21
C GLY A 338 4.20 -0.74 10.74
N LEU A 339 3.02 -0.99 11.26
CA LEU A 339 2.73 -1.41 12.63
C LEU A 339 1.86 -2.67 12.59
N ASN A 340 2.22 -3.69 13.35
CA ASN A 340 1.45 -4.92 13.48
C ASN A 340 1.45 -5.42 14.93
N PHE A 341 0.29 -5.82 15.42
CA PHE A 341 0.09 -6.25 16.80
C PHE A 341 -0.03 -7.77 16.89
N ALA A 342 0.68 -8.35 17.85
CA ALA A 342 0.49 -9.74 18.24
C ALA A 342 0.28 -9.84 19.76
N PRO A 343 -0.75 -10.55 20.25
CA PRO A 343 -0.92 -10.78 21.67
C PRO A 343 0.27 -11.59 22.21
N ILE A 344 0.72 -11.26 23.43
CA ILE A 344 1.68 -12.07 24.17
C ILE A 344 0.86 -12.93 25.14
N GLU A 345 0.89 -14.26 24.95
CA GLU A 345 0.23 -15.17 25.88
C GLU A 345 0.87 -15.06 27.27
N PRO A 346 0.07 -15.01 28.36
CA PRO A 346 0.59 -15.08 29.71
C PRO A 346 1.22 -16.46 29.92
N TYR A 347 2.48 -16.48 30.35
CA TYR A 347 3.23 -17.70 30.72
C TYR A 347 2.61 -18.43 31.90
#